data_AF-A0A163UIQ9-F1
#
_entry.id   AF-A0A163UIQ9-F1
#
_cell.length_a   1.000
_cell.length_b   1.000
_cell.length_c   1.000
_cell.angle_alpha   90.00
_cell.angle_beta   90.00
_cell.angle_gamma   90.00
#
_symmetry.space_group_name_H-M   'P 1'
#
loop_
_entity.id
_entity.type
_entity.pdbx_description
1 polymer ?
#
loop_
_entity_poly.entity_id
_entity_poly.type
_entity_poly.pdbx_seq_one_letter_code
_entity_poly.pdbx_strand_id
1 'polypeptide(L)'
;MEQLTEITEFADRLFDLIEIPFTETTELERQLIAAFSFGAVMAVAVRDDLDQPQTHALTIAMLMRTFQYSEHQAAAFAHDLIQATDRDHHPTMNAIIHRGINGHYEYVNEEMEDLRQNLLDILNLLSE
;
A
#
# COMPACT_ATOMS: atom_id res chain seq x y z
N MET A 1 8.16 11.78 -10.93
CA MET A 1 8.66 11.95 -9.53
C MET A 1 7.56 12.42 -8.60
N GLU A 2 6.56 13.15 -9.11
CA GLU A 2 5.36 13.57 -8.36
C GLU A 2 4.58 12.38 -7.79
N GLN A 3 4.24 11.38 -8.61
CA GLN A 3 3.52 10.17 -8.19
C GLN A 3 4.24 9.42 -7.06
N LEU A 4 5.56 9.28 -7.17
CA LEU A 4 6.34 8.61 -6.13
C LEU A 4 6.31 9.40 -4.82
N THR A 5 6.35 10.72 -4.89
CA THR A 5 6.29 11.58 -3.70
C THR A 5 4.94 11.44 -3.02
N GLU A 6 3.85 11.56 -3.79
CA GLU A 6 2.47 11.37 -3.30
C GLU A 6 2.29 9.99 -2.64
N ILE A 7 2.75 8.92 -3.29
CA ILE A 7 2.62 7.56 -2.76
C ILE A 7 3.46 7.36 -1.49
N THR A 8 4.68 7.90 -1.43
CA THR A 8 5.49 7.80 -0.21
C THR A 8 4.92 8.63 0.92
N GLU A 9 4.39 9.83 0.66
CA GLU A 9 3.71 10.66 1.67
C GLU A 9 2.43 9.99 2.18
N PHE A 10 1.65 9.39 1.29
CA PHE A 10 0.50 8.57 1.66
C PHE A 10 0.92 7.41 2.58
N ALA A 11 1.91 6.61 2.16
CA ALA A 11 2.34 5.44 2.92
C ALA A 11 2.97 5.81 4.27
N ASP A 12 3.76 6.88 4.33
CA ASP A 12 4.31 7.41 5.58
C ASP A 12 3.20 7.88 6.52
N ARG A 13 2.17 8.56 5.96
CA ARG A 13 1.01 9.04 6.73
C ARG A 13 0.24 7.91 7.39
N LEU A 14 0.21 6.70 6.81
CA LEU A 14 -0.46 5.55 7.41
C LEU A 14 0.13 5.19 8.78
N PHE A 15 1.46 5.21 8.92
CA PHE A 15 2.14 4.93 10.19
C PHE A 15 1.79 5.98 11.26
N ASP A 16 1.72 7.25 10.87
CA ASP A 16 1.29 8.34 11.76
C ASP A 16 -0.15 8.14 12.23
N LEU A 17 -1.06 7.77 11.33
CA LEU A 17 -2.49 7.63 11.63
C LEU A 17 -2.78 6.49 12.62
N ILE A 18 -2.08 5.37 12.48
CA ILE A 18 -2.26 4.22 13.38
C ILE A 18 -1.43 4.34 14.66
N GLU A 19 -0.62 5.39 14.79
CA GLU A 19 0.27 5.63 15.93
C GLU A 19 1.27 4.48 16.18
N ILE A 20 1.65 3.76 15.13
CA ILE A 20 2.63 2.67 15.18
C ILE A 20 3.82 3.07 14.29
N PRO A 21 4.98 3.40 14.87
CA PRO A 21 6.15 3.75 14.07
C PRO A 21 6.66 2.54 13.29
N PHE A 22 7.22 2.77 12.10
CA PHE A 22 7.76 1.72 11.23
C PHE A 22 8.67 0.73 11.99
N THR A 23 9.52 1.21 12.90
CA THR A 23 10.48 0.37 13.65
C THR A 23 9.82 -0.61 14.63
N GLU A 24 8.57 -0.39 15.00
CA GLU A 24 7.81 -1.25 15.93
C GLU A 24 6.89 -2.22 15.21
N THR A 25 6.72 -2.08 13.90
CA THR A 25 5.95 -3.03 13.10
C THR A 25 6.63 -4.39 13.00
N THR A 26 5.81 -5.44 13.02
CA THR A 26 6.18 -6.78 12.57
C THR A 26 6.29 -6.83 11.05
N GLU A 27 6.91 -7.88 10.51
CA GLU A 27 6.96 -8.07 9.06
C GLU A 27 5.58 -8.25 8.43
N LEU A 28 4.67 -8.94 9.13
CA LEU A 28 3.30 -9.12 8.66
C LEU A 28 2.60 -7.76 8.56
N GLU A 29 2.64 -6.93 9.60
CA GLU A 29 2.03 -5.59 9.57
C GLU A 29 2.61 -4.73 8.44
N ARG A 30 3.94 -4.76 8.23
CA ARG A 30 4.55 -4.06 7.09
C ARG A 30 4.00 -4.53 5.75
N GLN A 31 3.86 -5.84 5.56
CA GLN A 31 3.33 -6.39 4.31
C GLN A 31 1.86 -6.01 4.09
N LEU A 32 1.04 -5.94 5.14
CA LEU A 32 -0.35 -5.49 5.06
C LEU A 32 -0.44 -4.01 4.69
N ILE A 33 0.33 -3.16 5.38
CA ILE A 33 0.38 -1.71 5.10
C ILE A 33 0.94 -1.46 3.69
N ALA A 34 1.94 -2.23 3.25
CA ALA A 34 2.50 -2.15 1.90
C ALA A 34 1.50 -2.58 0.83
N ALA A 35 0.72 -3.64 1.07
CA ALA A 35 -0.34 -4.08 0.17
C ALA A 35 -1.47 -3.05 0.07
N PHE A 36 -1.84 -2.44 1.20
CA PHE A 36 -2.77 -1.32 1.21
C PHE A 36 -2.21 -0.12 0.42
N SER A 37 -0.92 0.20 0.60
CA SER A 37 -0.24 1.27 -0.15
C SER A 37 -0.11 0.98 -1.65
N PHE A 38 0.00 -0.30 -2.03
CA PHE A 38 -0.07 -0.69 -3.43
C PHE A 38 -1.46 -0.43 -4.04
N GLY A 39 -2.54 -0.50 -3.24
CA GLY A 39 -3.85 0.00 -3.66
C GLY A 39 -3.82 1.47 -4.08
N ALA A 40 -3.12 2.32 -3.33
CA ALA A 40 -2.93 3.72 -3.72
C ALA A 40 -2.10 3.87 -5.01
N VAL A 41 -1.07 3.05 -5.20
CA VAL A 41 -0.32 3.00 -6.47
C VAL A 41 -1.25 2.68 -7.65
N MET A 42 -2.17 1.74 -7.48
CA MET A 42 -3.16 1.39 -8.51
C MET A 42 -4.14 2.54 -8.78
N ALA A 43 -4.60 3.25 -7.73
CA ALA A 43 -5.47 4.41 -7.88
C ALA A 43 -4.77 5.53 -8.67
N VAL A 44 -3.53 5.86 -8.34
CA VAL A 44 -2.70 6.83 -9.06
C VAL A 44 -2.42 6.38 -10.48
N ALA A 45 -2.10 5.10 -10.69
CA ALA A 45 -1.84 4.55 -12.02
C ALA A 45 -3.04 4.71 -12.96
N VAL A 46 -4.26 4.45 -12.46
CA VAL A 46 -5.49 4.67 -13.23
C VAL A 46 -5.76 6.15 -13.46
N ARG A 47 -5.58 7.00 -12.43
CA ARG A 47 -5.81 8.45 -12.52
C ARG A 47 -4.88 9.13 -13.53
N ASP A 48 -3.61 8.73 -13.55
CA ASP A 48 -2.56 9.38 -14.33
C ASP A 48 -2.21 8.62 -15.62
N ASP A 49 -3.00 7.61 -16.01
CA ASP A 49 -2.81 6.77 -17.21
C ASP A 49 -1.41 6.14 -17.29
N LEU A 50 -0.93 5.60 -16.17
CA LEU A 50 0.35 4.91 -16.11
C LEU A 50 0.25 3.52 -16.72
N ASP A 51 1.24 3.15 -17.53
CA ASP A 51 1.35 1.80 -18.05
C ASP A 51 1.84 0.80 -16.99
N GLN A 52 1.78 -0.49 -17.35
CA GLN A 52 2.16 -1.57 -16.44
C GLN A 52 3.65 -1.49 -16.00
N PRO A 53 4.63 -1.25 -16.90
CA PRO A 53 6.02 -1.01 -16.49
C PRO A 53 6.19 0.16 -15.50
N GLN A 54 5.49 1.28 -15.73
CA GLN A 54 5.53 2.45 -14.85
C GLN A 54 4.94 2.14 -13.48
N THR A 55 3.79 1.47 -13.44
CA THR A 55 3.13 1.03 -12.20
C THR A 55 4.01 0.08 -11.39
N HIS A 56 4.67 -0.87 -12.07
CA HIS A 56 5.61 -1.79 -11.43
C HIS A 56 6.84 -1.05 -10.87
N ALA A 57 7.42 -0.12 -11.62
CA ALA A 57 8.56 0.68 -11.16
C ALA A 57 8.19 1.57 -9.96
N LEU A 58 6.98 2.17 -9.98
CA LEU A 58 6.46 2.97 -8.87
C LEU A 58 6.28 2.13 -7.61
N THR A 59 5.75 0.91 -7.75
CA THR A 59 5.58 -0.04 -6.64
C THR A 59 6.92 -0.41 -6.01
N ILE A 60 7.92 -0.79 -6.81
CA ILE A 60 9.26 -1.12 -6.31
C ILE A 60 9.87 0.08 -5.59
N ALA A 61 9.77 1.28 -6.17
CA ALA A 61 10.32 2.49 -5.58
C ALA A 61 9.67 2.82 -4.22
N MET A 62 8.34 2.67 -4.09
CA MET A 62 7.63 2.82 -2.82
C MET A 62 8.12 1.80 -1.77
N LEU A 63 8.20 0.53 -2.15
CA LEU A 63 8.64 -0.56 -1.26
C LEU A 63 10.07 -0.34 -0.74
N MET A 64 10.97 0.18 -1.57
CA MET A 64 12.33 0.50 -1.14
C MET A 64 12.39 1.75 -0.26
N ARG A 65 11.63 2.81 -0.59
CA ARG A 65 11.73 4.11 0.09
C ARG A 65 11.03 4.13 1.44
N THR A 66 9.77 3.70 1.49
CA THR A 66 8.95 3.76 2.71
C THR A 66 9.10 2.49 3.54
N PHE A 67 9.07 1.32 2.88
CA PHE A 67 9.10 0.03 3.58
C PHE A 67 10.51 -0.54 3.79
N GLN A 68 11.54 0.18 3.35
CA GLN A 68 12.96 -0.14 3.55
C GLN A 68 13.37 -1.54 3.06
N TYR A 69 12.62 -2.11 2.11
CA TYR A 69 13.00 -3.38 1.50
C TYR A 69 14.24 -3.21 0.62
N SER A 70 15.13 -4.22 0.63
CA SER A 70 16.20 -4.28 -0.36
C SER A 70 15.63 -4.40 -1.78
N GLU A 71 16.41 -4.05 -2.81
CA GLU A 71 15.98 -4.13 -4.21
C GLU A 71 15.39 -5.50 -4.57
N HIS A 72 16.04 -6.59 -4.13
CA HIS A 72 15.57 -7.95 -4.39
C HIS A 72 14.23 -8.26 -3.68
N GLN A 73 14.10 -7.85 -2.41
CA GLN A 73 12.85 -8.02 -1.66
C GLN A 73 11.72 -7.21 -2.27
N ALA A 74 11.99 -5.94 -2.63
CA ALA A 74 11.02 -5.05 -3.24
C ALA A 74 10.53 -5.58 -4.60
N ALA A 75 11.45 -6.06 -5.45
CA ALA A 75 11.09 -6.64 -6.75
C ALA A 75 10.26 -7.92 -6.61
N ALA A 76 10.64 -8.81 -5.69
CA ALA A 76 9.88 -10.03 -5.42
C ALA A 76 8.48 -9.70 -4.88
N PHE A 77 8.39 -8.82 -3.88
CA PHE A 77 7.11 -8.49 -3.28
C PHE A 77 6.20 -7.68 -4.21
N ALA A 78 6.74 -6.79 -5.04
CA ALA A 78 5.97 -6.11 -6.09
C ALA A 78 5.35 -7.11 -7.08
N HIS A 79 6.08 -8.17 -7.43
CA HIS A 79 5.52 -9.24 -8.26
C HIS A 79 4.35 -9.95 -7.57
N ASP A 80 4.50 -10.31 -6.30
CA ASP A 80 3.44 -10.96 -5.51
C ASP A 80 2.20 -10.08 -5.39
N LEU A 81 2.37 -8.77 -5.15
CA LEU A 81 1.27 -7.80 -5.09
C LEU A 81 0.53 -7.69 -6.42
N ILE A 82 1.24 -7.71 -7.54
CA ILE A 82 0.62 -7.74 -8.87
C ILE A 82 -0.17 -9.03 -9.08
N GLN A 83 0.38 -10.19 -8.70
CA GLN A 83 -0.37 -11.46 -8.79
C GLN A 83 -1.62 -11.43 -7.89
N ALA A 84 -1.55 -10.81 -6.72
CA ALA A 84 -2.66 -10.64 -5.79
C ALA A 84 -3.79 -9.71 -6.29
N THR A 85 -3.59 -8.99 -7.41
CA THR A 85 -4.69 -8.29 -8.10
C THR A 85 -5.71 -9.26 -8.71
N ASP A 86 -5.32 -10.51 -8.95
CA ASP A 86 -6.23 -11.61 -9.22
C ASP A 86 -6.79 -12.17 -7.91
N ARG A 87 -8.11 -12.06 -7.74
CA ARG A 87 -8.82 -12.52 -6.55
C ARG A 87 -8.69 -14.03 -6.33
N ASP A 88 -8.65 -14.81 -7.41
CA ASP A 88 -8.57 -16.27 -7.33
C ASP A 88 -7.18 -16.74 -6.87
N HIS A 89 -6.17 -15.88 -7.03
CA HIS A 89 -4.80 -16.14 -6.60
C HIS A 89 -4.61 -15.87 -5.09
N HIS A 90 -5.02 -14.69 -4.61
CA HIS A 90 -4.82 -14.32 -3.21
C HIS A 90 -5.97 -13.45 -2.65
N PRO A 91 -7.11 -14.04 -2.23
CA PRO A 91 -8.33 -13.29 -1.93
C PRO A 91 -8.18 -12.27 -0.79
N THR A 92 -7.41 -12.58 0.25
CA THR A 92 -7.16 -11.64 1.36
C THR A 92 -6.36 -10.42 0.92
N MET A 93 -5.23 -10.63 0.24
CA MET A 93 -4.40 -9.53 -0.28
C MET A 93 -5.16 -8.72 -1.32
N ASN A 94 -5.93 -9.37 -2.18
CA ASN A 94 -6.81 -8.71 -3.13
C ASN A 94 -7.79 -7.74 -2.43
N ALA A 95 -8.42 -8.18 -1.34
CA ALA A 95 -9.31 -7.33 -0.55
C ALA A 95 -8.58 -6.14 0.08
N ILE A 96 -7.38 -6.35 0.62
CA ILE A 96 -6.54 -5.29 1.19
C ILE A 96 -6.16 -4.26 0.13
N ILE A 97 -5.76 -4.70 -1.07
CA ILE A 97 -5.40 -3.82 -2.19
C ILE A 97 -6.61 -2.95 -2.58
N HIS A 98 -7.81 -3.53 -2.67
CA HIS A 98 -9.03 -2.76 -2.96
C HIS A 98 -9.37 -1.76 -1.85
N ARG A 99 -9.19 -2.13 -0.58
CA ARG A 99 -9.34 -1.18 0.54
C ARG A 99 -8.32 -0.05 0.45
N GLY A 100 -7.10 -0.33 -0.03
CA GLY A 100 -6.05 0.65 -0.28
C GLY A 100 -6.38 1.65 -1.39
N ILE A 101 -7.08 1.22 -2.45
CA ILE A 101 -7.63 2.12 -3.48
C ILE A 101 -8.60 3.12 -2.83
N ASN A 102 -9.52 2.63 -2.00
CA ASN A 102 -10.43 3.50 -1.24
C ASN A 102 -9.68 4.40 -0.25
N GLY A 103 -8.65 3.86 0.41
CA GLY A 103 -7.80 4.62 1.32
C GLY A 103 -7.09 5.80 0.66
N HIS A 104 -6.66 5.67 -0.59
CA HIS A 104 -6.10 6.80 -1.33
C HIS A 104 -7.14 7.88 -1.61
N TYR A 105 -8.39 7.52 -1.93
CA TYR A 105 -9.47 8.50 -2.07
C TYR A 105 -9.78 9.20 -0.74
N GLU A 106 -9.85 8.45 0.37
CA GLU A 106 -10.04 9.00 1.72
C GLU A 106 -8.89 9.98 2.07
N TYR A 107 -7.65 9.65 1.72
CA TYR A 107 -6.50 10.53 1.89
C TYR A 107 -6.63 11.84 1.11
N VAL A 108 -6.95 11.75 -0.19
CA VAL A 108 -7.09 12.93 -1.07
C VAL A 108 -8.26 13.83 -0.66
N ASN A 109 -9.33 13.25 -0.11
CA ASN A 109 -10.50 13.99 0.38
C ASN A 109 -10.34 14.52 1.81
N GLU A 110 -9.18 14.33 2.45
CA GLU A 110 -8.90 14.69 3.85
C GLU A 110 -9.77 13.94 4.89
N GLU A 111 -10.29 12.77 4.54
CA GLU A 111 -11.13 11.89 5.37
C GLU A 111 -10.26 11.01 6.29
N MET A 112 -9.41 11.64 7.11
CA MET A 112 -8.35 10.96 7.87
C MET A 112 -8.84 9.95 8.91
N GLU A 113 -10.02 10.19 9.51
CA GLU A 113 -10.58 9.24 10.49
C GLU A 113 -11.09 7.98 9.79
N ASP A 114 -11.71 8.11 8.62
CA ASP A 114 -12.17 6.98 7.82
C ASP A 114 -10.97 6.16 7.32
N LEU A 115 -9.93 6.84 6.81
CA LEU A 115 -8.67 6.20 6.43
C LEU A 115 -8.03 5.42 7.59
N ARG A 116 -7.99 6.04 8.78
CA ARG A 116 -7.45 5.41 9.98
C ARG A 116 -8.25 4.15 10.34
N GLN A 117 -9.57 4.25 10.38
CA GLN A 117 -10.43 3.12 10.72
C GLN A 117 -10.31 1.99 9.67
N ASN A 118 -10.27 2.35 8.38
CA ASN A 118 -10.09 1.43 7.27
C ASN A 118 -8.81 0.58 7.43
N LEU A 119 -7.69 1.22 7.78
CA LEU A 119 -6.42 0.54 8.01
C LEU A 119 -6.43 -0.29 9.30
N LEU A 120 -6.97 0.23 10.41
CA LEU A 120 -7.04 -0.51 11.67
C LEU A 120 -7.89 -1.78 11.57
N ASP A 121 -8.99 -1.74 10.82
CA ASP A 121 -9.81 -2.94 10.56
C ASP A 121 -8.98 -4.05 9.91
N ILE A 122 -8.08 -3.70 8.99
CA ILE A 122 -7.20 -4.66 8.30
C ILE A 122 -6.19 -5.28 9.27
N LEU A 123 -5.57 -4.46 10.11
CA LEU A 123 -4.57 -4.92 11.08
C LEU A 123 -5.21 -5.81 12.16
N ASN A 124 -6.42 -5.49 12.58
CA ASN A 124 -7.16 -6.26 13.58
C ASN A 124 -7.70 -7.59 13.04
N LEU A 125 -8.07 -7.66 11.75
CA LEU A 125 -8.60 -8.85 11.09
C LEU A 125 -7.66 -10.07 11.12
N LEU A 126 -6.37 -9.86 11.37
CA LEU A 126 -5.35 -10.91 11.38
C LEU A 126 -4.76 -11.16 12.77
N SER A 127 -5.30 -10.50 13.78
CA SER A 127 -4.95 -10.68 15.20
C SER A 127 -5.87 -11.68 15.93
N GLU A 128 -6.87 -12.23 15.25
CA GLU A 128 -7.80 -13.28 15.72
C GLU A 128 -7.46 -14.66 15.11
#